data_AF-A0A2M9BC66-F1
#
_entry.id   AF-A0A2M9BC66-F1
#
_cell.length_a   1.000
_cell.length_b   1.000
_cell.length_c   1.000
_cell.angle_alpha   90.00
_cell.angle_beta   90.00
_cell.angle_gamma   90.00
#
_symmetry.space_group_name_H-M   'P 1'
#
loop_
_entity.id
_entity.type
_entity.pdbx_description
1 polymer ?
#
loop_
_entity_poly.entity_id
_entity_poly.type
_entity_poly.pdbx_seq_one_letter_code
_entity_poly.pdbx_strand_id
1 'polypeptide(L)'
;MLVVALAVTIPAAGLVAGAVPAATAAEADKPKVVVVATGGTLAGKADGRDTYTDYRAGTYPMQDMVDLLQPELSAFADVSVVQFGNSGSGGYTIPQYHGLTLAVQAALAEADGVVVTTGTDTMEEFAYWLDLTVQNKKPVVITGAMRPWAAGATAGEAGVIGTDGPANLLQSIRLAASQKTFCFGTVLMLNDEIHAARDVTKTNSTRNDTFQTRTLGALGWLDGSDIFVERAPARLNRCATDDWFTPFQLDTVDPASLPRTEIIYGYQQAGGEAITAFANAGVKGIVTAGTGAGGISSAQGAARTAAANAGVWFASTTRTGSGAVTGGSGNVIAANDLLPQKARLLLLLSLAFTSDVEEARGWFGSFGTPSFDSSALAGTVNPVRGSSGPEPTGEPTTEPTTEPTEEPTTEPTPGASGTPTPGAGGAGGPSDPSSGASAGLLPALGSNAGAFAAIAFLVLLAGAGVLIVRRRNAAQLNH
;
A
#
# COMPACT_ATOMS: atom_id res chain seq x y z
N MET A 1 -12.54 91.58 28.22
CA MET A 1 -11.19 91.63 28.82
C MET A 1 -10.87 90.26 29.37
N LEU A 2 -9.83 89.65 28.81
CA LEU A 2 -9.01 88.52 29.29
C LEU A 2 -9.62 87.51 30.30
N VAL A 3 -9.87 86.27 29.83
CA VAL A 3 -9.83 85.08 30.70
C VAL A 3 -8.72 84.19 30.15
N VAL A 4 -7.66 84.05 30.94
CA VAL A 4 -6.47 83.25 30.65
C VAL A 4 -6.76 81.81 31.08
N ALA A 5 -6.72 80.86 30.14
CA ALA A 5 -6.76 79.43 30.41
C ALA A 5 -5.35 78.85 30.33
N LEU A 6 -4.89 78.27 31.44
CA LEU A 6 -3.58 77.65 31.60
C LEU A 6 -3.59 76.26 30.93
N ALA A 7 -2.76 76.07 29.90
CA ALA A 7 -2.55 74.76 29.27
C ALA A 7 -1.38 74.04 29.95
N VAL A 8 -1.67 72.89 30.57
CA VAL A 8 -0.67 71.98 31.14
C VAL A 8 -0.11 71.10 30.03
N THR A 9 1.20 71.18 29.81
CA THR A 9 1.95 70.29 28.91
C THR A 9 2.63 69.19 29.73
N ILE A 10 2.35 67.93 29.38
CA ILE A 10 2.99 66.75 29.98
C ILE A 10 4.18 66.36 29.08
N PRO A 11 5.39 66.16 29.61
CA PRO A 11 6.55 65.82 28.79
C PRO A 11 6.55 64.33 28.40
N ALA A 12 6.86 64.06 27.13
CA ALA A 12 7.04 62.72 26.61
C ALA A 12 8.37 62.12 27.12
N ALA A 13 8.29 61.03 27.89
CA ALA A 13 9.44 60.25 28.31
C ALA A 13 9.78 59.23 27.20
N GLY A 14 10.99 59.33 26.64
CA GLY A 14 11.48 58.42 25.62
C GLY A 14 11.71 57.00 26.17
N LEU A 15 11.05 56.03 25.56
CA LEU A 15 11.31 54.61 25.79
C LEU A 15 12.57 54.21 25.01
N VAL A 16 13.66 53.94 25.72
CA VAL A 16 14.86 53.33 25.14
C VAL A 16 14.59 51.83 24.98
N ALA A 17 14.40 51.38 23.75
CA ALA A 17 14.26 49.96 23.41
C ALA A 17 15.61 49.26 23.63
N GLY A 18 15.72 48.48 24.71
CA GLY A 18 16.84 47.55 24.90
C GLY A 18 16.79 46.46 23.84
N ALA A 19 17.84 46.34 23.04
CA ALA A 19 18.02 45.25 22.09
C ALA A 19 18.11 43.93 22.87
N VAL A 20 17.09 43.09 22.75
CA VAL A 20 17.16 41.70 23.18
C VAL A 20 18.13 41.01 22.22
N PRO A 21 19.22 40.37 22.70
CA PRO A 21 20.09 39.62 21.81
C PRO A 21 19.25 38.54 21.15
N ALA A 22 19.24 38.53 19.82
CA ALA A 22 18.62 37.48 19.03
C ALA A 22 19.21 36.15 19.50
N ALA A 23 18.43 35.36 20.23
CA ALA A 23 18.75 33.97 20.45
C ALA A 23 18.85 33.36 19.06
N THR A 24 20.05 32.95 18.67
CA THR A 24 20.24 32.07 17.52
C THR A 24 19.40 30.84 17.80
N ALA A 25 18.24 30.73 17.13
CA ALA A 25 17.50 29.49 17.09
C ALA A 25 18.49 28.43 16.62
N ALA A 26 18.74 27.41 17.45
CA ALA A 26 19.43 26.23 17.00
C ALA A 26 18.70 25.76 15.74
N GLU A 27 19.43 25.63 14.63
CA GLU A 27 18.90 25.03 13.41
C GLU A 27 18.30 23.69 13.82
N ALA A 28 16.97 23.54 13.73
CA ALA A 28 16.33 22.32 14.16
C ALA A 28 16.93 21.16 13.35
N ASP A 29 17.40 20.11 14.03
CA ASP A 29 17.95 18.94 13.37
C ASP A 29 16.94 18.41 12.36
N LYS A 30 17.39 18.17 11.12
CA LYS A 30 16.55 17.64 10.05
C LYS A 30 16.04 16.25 10.44
N PRO A 31 14.81 15.89 10.03
CA PRO A 31 14.27 14.56 10.32
C PRO A 31 15.17 13.48 9.72
N LYS A 32 15.46 12.46 10.52
CA LYS A 32 16.30 11.33 10.13
C LYS A 32 15.45 10.28 9.42
N VAL A 33 15.80 9.96 8.19
CA VAL A 33 15.15 8.91 7.41
C VAL A 33 16.16 7.83 7.04
N VAL A 34 15.84 6.58 7.36
CA VAL A 34 16.65 5.42 6.94
C VAL A 34 15.98 4.75 5.75
N VAL A 35 16.72 4.59 4.66
CA VAL A 35 16.32 3.80 3.49
C VAL A 35 16.79 2.36 3.68
N VAL A 36 15.88 1.44 3.97
CA VAL A 36 16.15 0.00 4.06
C VAL A 36 15.94 -0.64 2.69
N ALA A 37 17.04 -0.94 2.00
CA ALA A 37 17.00 -1.38 0.61
C ALA A 37 16.98 -2.90 0.45
N THR A 38 16.02 -3.40 -0.33
CA THR A 38 15.88 -4.84 -0.64
C THR A 38 16.13 -5.15 -2.14
N GLY A 39 16.28 -4.13 -2.98
CA GLY A 39 16.59 -4.27 -4.40
C GLY A 39 15.40 -3.93 -5.30
N GLY A 40 14.94 -4.89 -6.11
CA GLY A 40 13.89 -4.67 -7.09
C GLY A 40 14.33 -3.86 -8.31
N THR A 41 13.35 -3.39 -9.07
CA THR A 41 13.55 -2.59 -10.29
C THR A 41 14.15 -1.22 -10.01
N LEU A 42 13.86 -0.63 -8.84
CA LEU A 42 14.48 0.62 -8.38
C LEU A 42 16.01 0.49 -8.19
N ALA A 43 16.50 -0.72 -7.91
CA ALA A 43 17.92 -1.06 -7.91
C ALA A 43 18.36 -1.77 -9.21
N GLY A 44 17.52 -1.79 -10.24
CA GLY A 44 17.73 -2.58 -11.45
C GLY A 44 18.67 -1.92 -12.45
N LYS A 45 19.33 -2.76 -13.26
CA LYS A 45 20.14 -2.36 -14.40
C LYS A 45 19.48 -2.80 -15.70
N ALA A 46 19.09 -1.84 -16.52
CA ALA A 46 18.59 -2.09 -17.87
C ALA A 46 19.74 -2.38 -18.85
N ASP A 47 19.43 -3.14 -19.91
CA ASP A 47 20.38 -3.41 -20.99
C ASP A 47 20.66 -2.17 -21.85
N GLY A 48 19.70 -1.24 -21.91
CA GLY A 48 19.77 0.02 -22.66
C GLY A 48 18.89 1.09 -22.05
N ARG A 49 19.08 2.34 -22.48
CA ARG A 49 18.33 3.51 -21.96
C ARG A 49 16.89 3.57 -22.46
N ASP A 50 16.58 2.86 -23.53
CA ASP A 50 15.32 2.82 -24.24
C ASP A 50 14.50 1.55 -23.94
N THR A 51 15.01 0.65 -23.09
CA THR A 51 14.28 -0.53 -22.60
C THR A 51 14.05 -0.45 -21.09
N TYR A 52 12.88 -0.93 -20.68
CA TYR A 52 12.52 -1.13 -19.27
C TYR A 52 11.93 -2.54 -19.03
N THR A 53 11.90 -3.38 -20.07
CA THR A 53 11.47 -4.79 -19.99
C THR A 53 12.66 -5.73 -19.91
N ASP A 54 13.80 -5.35 -20.48
CA ASP A 54 15.03 -6.13 -20.48
C ASP A 54 16.00 -5.53 -19.47
N TYR A 55 15.95 -6.05 -18.25
CA TYR A 55 16.77 -5.59 -17.15
C TYR A 55 16.97 -6.69 -16.11
N ARG A 56 17.97 -6.46 -15.24
CA ARG A 56 18.19 -7.27 -14.05
C ARG A 56 17.86 -6.47 -12.80
N ALA A 57 16.82 -6.88 -12.08
CA ALA A 57 16.48 -6.32 -10.78
C ALA A 57 17.61 -6.55 -9.75
N GLY A 58 17.73 -5.64 -8.78
CA GLY A 58 18.67 -5.79 -7.67
C GLY A 58 20.14 -5.86 -8.09
N THR A 59 20.60 -4.85 -8.82
CA THR A 59 21.97 -4.77 -9.37
C THR A 59 22.77 -3.64 -8.73
N TYR A 60 22.25 -2.41 -8.73
CA TYR A 60 22.93 -1.25 -8.16
C TYR A 60 22.71 -1.17 -6.64
N PRO A 61 23.70 -0.74 -5.85
CA PRO A 61 23.49 -0.39 -4.46
C PRO A 61 22.55 0.81 -4.34
N MET A 62 21.77 0.86 -3.26
CA MET A 62 20.81 1.96 -3.09
C MET A 62 21.47 3.30 -2.75
N GLN A 63 22.69 3.25 -2.19
CA GLN A 63 23.48 4.45 -1.98
C GLN A 63 23.66 5.26 -3.27
N ASP A 64 23.86 4.60 -4.42
CA ASP A 64 24.02 5.29 -5.72
C ASP A 64 22.80 6.17 -6.08
N MET A 65 21.58 5.72 -5.76
CA MET A 65 20.37 6.50 -6.00
C MET A 65 20.21 7.62 -4.97
N VAL A 66 20.54 7.37 -3.70
CA VAL A 66 20.51 8.42 -2.67
C VAL A 66 21.51 9.52 -3.00
N ASP A 67 22.70 9.18 -3.47
CA ASP A 67 23.72 10.13 -3.92
C ASP A 67 23.27 10.91 -5.16
N LEU A 68 22.57 10.26 -6.10
CA LEU A 68 21.98 10.92 -7.27
C LEU A 68 21.00 12.03 -6.88
N LEU A 69 20.24 11.83 -5.80
CA LEU A 69 19.21 12.77 -5.31
C LEU A 69 19.79 13.89 -4.43
N GLN A 70 21.12 14.02 -4.34
CA GLN A 70 21.76 15.13 -3.65
C GLN A 70 22.04 16.30 -4.61
N PRO A 71 21.92 17.56 -4.14
CA PRO A 71 21.70 17.99 -2.75
C PRO A 71 20.22 18.12 -2.32
N GLU A 72 19.26 17.76 -3.17
CA GLU A 72 17.83 17.98 -2.94
C GLU A 72 17.32 17.31 -1.65
N LEU A 73 17.79 16.09 -1.35
CA LEU A 73 17.46 15.39 -0.11
C LEU A 73 17.93 16.17 1.13
N SER A 74 19.17 16.68 1.08
CA SER A 74 19.77 17.45 2.17
C SER A 74 18.98 18.72 2.50
N ALA A 75 18.10 19.20 1.62
CA ALA A 75 17.25 20.35 1.91
C ALA A 75 16.17 20.06 2.96
N PHE A 76 15.76 18.80 3.17
CA PHE A 76 14.61 18.48 4.04
C PHE A 76 14.76 17.23 4.93
N ALA A 77 15.76 16.38 4.73
CA ALA A 77 15.98 15.20 5.58
C ALA A 77 17.47 14.86 5.72
N ASP A 78 17.84 14.25 6.84
CA ASP A 78 19.11 13.53 7.00
C ASP A 78 18.88 12.06 6.61
N VAL A 79 19.51 11.60 5.54
CA VAL A 79 19.20 10.30 4.91
C VAL A 79 20.38 9.36 5.00
N SER A 80 20.13 8.16 5.51
CA SER A 80 21.11 7.05 5.51
C SER A 80 20.52 5.79 4.88
N VAL A 81 21.40 4.87 4.44
CA VAL A 81 21.00 3.66 3.73
C VAL A 81 21.43 2.42 4.52
N VAL A 82 20.51 1.47 4.69
CA VAL A 82 20.78 0.11 5.13
C VAL A 82 20.50 -0.83 3.96
N GLN A 83 21.55 -1.41 3.37
CA GLN A 83 21.39 -2.40 2.30
C GLN A 83 21.06 -3.78 2.89
N PHE A 84 19.77 -4.05 3.13
CA PHE A 84 19.29 -5.33 3.66
C PHE A 84 19.47 -6.48 2.66
N GLY A 85 19.16 -6.22 1.40
CA GLY A 85 19.31 -7.19 0.32
C GLY A 85 19.32 -6.51 -1.04
N ASN A 86 19.55 -7.28 -2.10
CA ASN A 86 19.59 -6.74 -3.45
C ASN A 86 19.09 -7.80 -4.45
N SER A 87 17.78 -8.01 -4.47
CA SER A 87 17.15 -9.09 -5.26
C SER A 87 15.80 -8.65 -5.80
N GLY A 88 15.27 -9.40 -6.78
CA GLY A 88 13.88 -9.26 -7.20
C GLY A 88 12.92 -9.63 -6.06
N SER A 89 11.78 -8.94 -5.98
CA SER A 89 10.86 -9.08 -4.83
C SER A 89 10.34 -10.52 -4.62
N GLY A 90 10.12 -11.28 -5.69
CA GLY A 90 9.72 -12.70 -5.60
C GLY A 90 10.82 -13.66 -5.10
N GLY A 91 12.05 -13.19 -4.89
CA GLY A 91 13.16 -14.00 -4.37
C GLY A 91 13.24 -14.06 -2.84
N TYR A 92 12.39 -13.33 -2.12
CA TYR A 92 12.44 -13.23 -0.67
C TYR A 92 11.61 -14.32 0.02
N THR A 93 12.24 -14.99 0.98
CA THR A 93 11.63 -16.05 1.81
C THR A 93 11.00 -15.49 3.08
N ILE A 94 10.06 -16.22 3.69
CA ILE A 94 9.43 -15.79 4.96
C ILE A 94 10.45 -15.54 6.10
N PRO A 95 11.51 -16.35 6.28
CA PRO A 95 12.61 -16.00 7.19
C PRO A 95 13.28 -14.66 6.90
N GLN A 96 13.39 -14.26 5.63
CA GLN A 96 13.94 -12.94 5.28
C GLN A 96 12.93 -11.81 5.53
N TYR A 97 11.63 -12.06 5.38
CA TYR A 97 10.59 -11.11 5.82
C TYR A 97 10.66 -10.88 7.34
N HIS A 98 10.90 -11.93 8.12
CA HIS A 98 11.18 -11.81 9.56
C HIS A 98 12.40 -10.93 9.83
N GLY A 99 13.54 -11.21 9.18
CA GLY A 99 14.73 -10.38 9.30
C GLY A 99 14.51 -8.93 8.86
N LEU A 100 13.68 -8.69 7.85
CA LEU A 100 13.33 -7.35 7.39
C LEU A 100 12.56 -6.56 8.45
N THR A 101 11.58 -7.17 9.13
CA THR A 101 10.88 -6.53 10.25
C THR A 101 11.88 -6.09 11.32
N LEU A 102 12.81 -6.96 11.71
CA LEU A 102 13.83 -6.62 12.72
C LEU A 102 14.74 -5.47 12.26
N ALA A 103 15.15 -5.46 10.99
CA ALA A 103 15.96 -4.38 10.43
C ALA A 103 15.21 -3.03 10.41
N VAL A 104 13.92 -3.05 10.06
CA VAL A 104 13.07 -1.84 10.09
C VAL A 104 12.88 -1.35 11.53
N GLN A 105 12.63 -2.23 12.49
CA GLN A 105 12.49 -1.85 13.90
C GLN A 105 13.79 -1.25 14.45
N ALA A 106 14.95 -1.84 14.12
CA ALA A 106 16.24 -1.31 14.51
C ALA A 106 16.47 0.10 13.92
N ALA A 107 16.14 0.32 12.65
CA ALA A 107 16.22 1.63 12.02
C ALA A 107 15.30 2.67 12.70
N LEU A 108 14.06 2.28 13.04
CA LEU A 108 13.10 3.17 13.70
C LEU A 108 13.46 3.53 15.16
N ALA A 109 14.42 2.82 15.78
CA ALA A 109 14.92 3.17 17.10
C ALA A 109 15.65 4.52 17.09
N GLU A 110 16.34 4.85 15.98
CA GLU A 110 17.16 6.06 15.85
C GLU A 110 16.64 7.05 14.81
N ALA A 111 15.84 6.59 13.84
CA ALA A 111 15.27 7.41 12.78
C ALA A 111 13.87 7.93 13.13
N ASP A 112 13.46 9.03 12.50
CA ASP A 112 12.11 9.57 12.58
C ASP A 112 11.15 8.83 11.63
N GLY A 113 11.67 8.28 10.53
CA GLY A 113 10.91 7.44 9.61
C GLY A 113 11.79 6.48 8.82
N VAL A 114 11.16 5.47 8.22
CA VAL A 114 11.84 4.49 7.36
C VAL A 114 11.19 4.46 5.99
N VAL A 115 12.02 4.41 4.95
CA VAL A 115 11.62 4.05 3.59
C VAL A 115 12.17 2.66 3.28
N VAL A 116 11.32 1.71 2.89
CA VAL A 116 11.75 0.39 2.45
C VAL A 116 11.63 0.32 0.93
N THR A 117 12.72 0.02 0.24
CA THR A 117 12.70 -0.13 -1.23
C THR A 117 12.60 -1.61 -1.61
N THR A 118 11.69 -1.95 -2.52
CA THR A 118 11.52 -3.33 -3.01
C THR A 118 11.06 -3.37 -4.47
N GLY A 119 11.05 -4.57 -5.05
CA GLY A 119 10.48 -4.81 -6.38
C GLY A 119 8.96 -4.78 -6.36
N THR A 120 8.34 -4.34 -7.45
CA THR A 120 6.89 -4.10 -7.48
C THR A 120 6.05 -5.37 -7.52
N ASP A 121 6.59 -6.52 -7.93
CA ASP A 121 5.80 -7.75 -8.13
C ASP A 121 5.13 -8.26 -6.86
N THR A 122 5.83 -8.23 -5.72
CA THR A 122 5.27 -8.63 -4.42
C THR A 122 5.32 -7.49 -3.40
N MET A 123 5.41 -6.23 -3.84
CA MET A 123 5.52 -5.06 -2.95
C MET A 123 4.34 -4.94 -1.99
N GLU A 124 3.14 -5.30 -2.43
CA GLU A 124 1.94 -5.32 -1.59
C GLU A 124 2.01 -6.37 -0.46
N GLU A 125 2.80 -7.44 -0.63
CA GLU A 125 3.07 -8.44 0.40
C GLU A 125 4.10 -7.92 1.40
N PHE A 126 5.18 -7.26 0.94
CA PHE A 126 6.14 -6.56 1.81
C PHE A 126 5.44 -5.52 2.68
N ALA A 127 4.61 -4.69 2.05
CA ALA A 127 3.88 -3.64 2.74
C ALA A 127 2.93 -4.22 3.79
N TYR A 128 2.13 -5.24 3.43
CA TYR A 128 1.20 -5.83 4.38
C TYR A 128 1.89 -6.62 5.49
N TRP A 129 3.00 -7.29 5.22
CA TRP A 129 3.80 -7.94 6.26
C TRP A 129 4.31 -6.94 7.28
N LEU A 130 4.91 -5.83 6.84
CA LEU A 130 5.43 -4.81 7.75
C LEU A 130 4.30 -4.08 8.48
N ASP A 131 3.16 -3.86 7.82
CA ASP A 131 1.95 -3.33 8.48
C ASP A 131 1.49 -4.23 9.63
N LEU A 132 1.63 -5.55 9.49
CA LEU A 132 1.26 -6.50 10.53
C LEU A 132 2.35 -6.73 11.58
N THR A 133 3.62 -6.47 11.32
CA THR A 133 4.72 -6.98 12.17
C THR A 133 5.61 -5.91 12.79
N VAL A 134 5.64 -4.68 12.24
CA VAL A 134 6.41 -3.58 12.82
C VAL A 134 5.70 -3.03 14.06
N GLN A 135 6.38 -3.09 15.21
CA GLN A 135 5.86 -2.63 16.51
C GLN A 135 6.26 -1.18 16.80
N ASN A 136 6.10 -0.28 15.82
CA ASN A 136 6.45 1.14 15.95
C ASN A 136 5.50 2.03 15.13
N LYS A 137 5.03 3.12 15.76
CA LYS A 137 4.03 4.06 15.19
C LYS A 137 4.60 5.09 14.22
N LYS A 138 5.93 5.25 14.17
CA LYS A 138 6.61 6.15 13.22
C LYS A 138 6.35 5.74 11.77
N PRO A 139 6.43 6.67 10.80
CA PRO A 139 6.21 6.38 9.38
C PRO A 139 7.09 5.24 8.85
N VAL A 140 6.44 4.27 8.19
CA VAL A 140 7.08 3.25 7.35
C VAL A 140 6.48 3.36 5.96
N VAL A 141 7.30 3.76 4.99
CA VAL A 141 6.88 3.95 3.60
C VAL A 141 7.55 2.91 2.71
N ILE A 142 6.76 2.11 2.00
CA ILE A 142 7.24 1.16 1.00
C ILE A 142 7.24 1.84 -0.36
N THR A 143 8.34 1.71 -1.11
CA THR A 143 8.42 2.25 -2.47
C THR A 143 9.27 1.37 -3.40
N GLY A 144 9.27 1.72 -4.68
CA GLY A 144 10.04 1.06 -5.72
C GLY A 144 9.90 1.78 -7.06
N ALA A 145 10.04 1.05 -8.16
CA ALA A 145 9.89 1.59 -9.50
C ALA A 145 9.31 0.54 -10.44
N MET A 146 8.52 0.98 -11.43
CA MET A 146 8.09 0.13 -12.54
C MET A 146 9.15 0.06 -13.64
N ARG A 147 10.03 1.05 -13.73
CA ARG A 147 11.10 1.10 -14.73
C ARG A 147 12.46 1.23 -14.05
N PRO A 148 13.50 0.50 -14.50
CA PRO A 148 14.85 0.70 -14.00
C PRO A 148 15.26 2.16 -14.18
N TRP A 149 16.13 2.67 -13.33
CA TRP A 149 16.56 4.06 -13.41
C TRP A 149 17.81 4.27 -14.25
N ALA A 150 18.65 3.24 -14.34
CA ALA A 150 19.92 3.31 -15.04
C ALA A 150 20.20 2.08 -15.90
N ALA A 151 20.96 2.33 -16.96
CA ALA A 151 21.68 1.39 -17.78
C ALA A 151 23.19 1.67 -17.62
N GLY A 152 24.05 0.75 -18.07
CA GLY A 152 25.52 0.96 -18.03
C GLY A 152 26.25 0.21 -16.92
N ALA A 153 27.55 0.45 -16.76
CA ALA A 153 28.38 -0.25 -15.78
C ALA A 153 28.15 0.32 -14.37
N THR A 154 28.00 1.64 -14.28
CA THR A 154 27.62 2.37 -13.06
C THR A 154 26.31 3.10 -13.27
N ALA A 155 25.60 3.35 -12.18
CA ALA A 155 24.24 3.85 -12.26
C ALA A 155 24.15 5.33 -12.72
N GLY A 156 25.22 6.09 -12.58
CA GLY A 156 25.31 7.48 -13.05
C GLY A 156 25.61 7.65 -14.54
N GLU A 157 25.93 6.59 -15.28
CA GLU A 157 26.35 6.69 -16.68
C GLU A 157 25.21 6.98 -17.65
N ALA A 158 24.06 6.35 -17.45
CA ALA A 158 23.02 6.30 -18.47
C ALA A 158 21.62 6.13 -17.86
N GLY A 159 20.92 7.24 -17.64
CA GLY A 159 19.52 7.20 -17.19
C GLY A 159 18.59 6.56 -18.23
N VAL A 160 17.73 5.65 -17.76
CA VAL A 160 16.65 5.05 -18.55
C VAL A 160 15.56 6.11 -18.80
N ILE A 161 15.11 6.20 -20.04
CA ILE A 161 14.14 7.21 -20.48
C ILE A 161 12.80 6.95 -19.81
N GLY A 162 12.28 7.96 -19.11
CA GLY A 162 10.98 7.91 -18.45
C GLY A 162 10.97 7.01 -17.21
N THR A 163 12.11 6.79 -16.55
CA THR A 163 12.13 6.13 -15.23
C THR A 163 11.30 6.89 -14.20
N ASP A 164 10.60 6.14 -13.34
CA ASP A 164 9.83 6.63 -12.20
C ASP A 164 10.63 6.58 -10.88
N GLY A 165 11.79 5.91 -10.87
CA GLY A 165 12.53 5.59 -9.65
C GLY A 165 12.98 6.79 -8.80
N PRO A 166 13.69 7.78 -9.37
CA PRO A 166 14.15 8.94 -8.60
C PRO A 166 13.01 9.72 -7.94
N ALA A 167 11.90 9.94 -8.67
CA ALA A 167 10.73 10.65 -8.15
C ALA A 167 10.06 9.86 -7.01
N ASN A 168 9.81 8.56 -7.21
CA ASN A 168 9.21 7.70 -6.19
C ASN A 168 10.04 7.69 -4.89
N LEU A 169 11.37 7.57 -4.98
CA LEU A 169 12.23 7.53 -3.80
C LEU A 169 12.28 8.89 -3.09
N LEU A 170 12.50 9.98 -3.81
CA LEU A 170 12.56 11.33 -3.26
C LEU A 170 11.28 11.65 -2.46
N GLN A 171 10.13 11.34 -3.07
CA GLN A 171 8.82 11.67 -2.51
C GLN A 171 8.46 10.74 -1.34
N SER A 172 8.89 9.47 -1.38
CA SER A 172 8.76 8.54 -0.24
C SER A 172 9.58 8.99 0.97
N ILE A 173 10.80 9.50 0.75
CA ILE A 173 11.63 10.07 1.82
C ILE A 173 10.98 11.33 2.39
N ARG A 174 10.43 12.20 1.52
CA ARG A 174 9.67 13.39 1.94
C ARG A 174 8.47 13.03 2.81
N LEU A 175 7.71 12.01 2.42
CA LEU A 175 6.57 11.53 3.19
C LEU A 175 7.00 10.99 4.56
N ALA A 176 8.02 10.12 4.61
CA ALA A 176 8.55 9.57 5.85
C ALA A 176 9.07 10.66 6.80
N ALA A 177 9.79 11.64 6.27
CA ALA A 177 10.31 12.80 7.01
C ALA A 177 9.19 13.68 7.61
N SER A 178 8.04 13.76 6.94
CA SER A 178 6.95 14.69 7.31
C SER A 178 6.15 14.30 8.55
N GLN A 179 6.24 13.05 9.01
CA GLN A 179 5.40 12.48 10.07
C GLN A 179 3.88 12.48 9.79
N LYS A 180 3.42 12.88 8.60
CA LYS A 180 1.97 12.94 8.28
C LYS A 180 1.27 11.58 8.27
N THR A 181 2.04 10.49 8.14
CA THR A 181 1.55 9.10 8.22
C THR A 181 1.89 8.43 9.55
N PHE A 182 2.25 9.19 10.59
CA PHE A 182 2.38 8.67 11.94
C PHE A 182 1.10 7.92 12.35
N CYS A 183 1.25 6.74 12.96
CA CYS A 183 0.17 5.81 13.31
C CYS A 183 -0.65 5.22 12.14
N PHE A 184 -0.31 5.47 10.87
CA PHE A 184 -1.07 4.86 9.75
C PHE A 184 -0.75 3.37 9.60
N GLY A 185 0.29 2.87 10.27
CA GLY A 185 0.90 1.58 9.97
C GLY A 185 1.91 1.74 8.83
N THR A 186 2.05 0.71 8.01
CA THR A 186 2.85 0.84 6.78
C THR A 186 1.99 1.44 5.66
N VAL A 187 2.58 2.35 4.89
CA VAL A 187 1.98 2.88 3.66
C VAL A 187 2.83 2.50 2.45
N LEU A 188 2.20 2.36 1.30
CA LEU A 188 2.89 2.20 0.01
C LEU A 188 2.80 3.52 -0.74
N MET A 189 3.93 4.00 -1.25
CA MET A 189 4.00 5.21 -2.05
C MET A 189 4.67 4.94 -3.40
N LEU A 190 3.95 5.22 -4.47
CA LEU A 190 4.42 5.11 -5.86
C LEU A 190 3.55 6.01 -6.75
N ASN A 191 4.15 6.63 -7.77
CA ASN A 191 3.42 7.53 -8.67
C ASN A 191 2.71 8.69 -7.92
N ASP A 192 3.43 9.27 -6.95
CA ASP A 192 2.95 10.36 -6.08
C ASP A 192 1.70 10.06 -5.22
N GLU A 193 1.13 8.84 -5.28
CA GLU A 193 -0.02 8.43 -4.49
C GLU A 193 0.39 7.69 -3.21
N ILE A 194 -0.33 7.96 -2.13
CA ILE A 194 -0.15 7.30 -0.83
C ILE A 194 -1.26 6.26 -0.66
N HIS A 195 -0.91 5.01 -0.39
CA HIS A 195 -1.89 3.95 -0.17
C HIS A 195 -1.69 3.23 1.16
N ALA A 196 -2.79 2.79 1.78
CA ALA A 196 -2.72 1.90 2.93
C ALA A 196 -2.17 0.54 2.51
N ALA A 197 -1.17 0.03 3.23
CA ALA A 197 -0.53 -1.25 2.93
C ALA A 197 -1.52 -2.43 2.90
N ARG A 198 -2.58 -2.38 3.72
CA ARG A 198 -3.64 -3.39 3.71
C ARG A 198 -4.41 -3.45 2.39
N ASP A 199 -4.73 -2.31 1.79
CA ASP A 199 -5.74 -2.25 0.73
C ASP A 199 -5.16 -2.18 -0.68
N VAL A 200 -3.93 -1.67 -0.80
CA VAL A 200 -3.27 -1.45 -2.09
C VAL A 200 -2.93 -2.75 -2.82
N THR A 201 -3.08 -2.79 -4.14
CA THR A 201 -2.63 -3.94 -4.95
C THR A 201 -2.12 -3.51 -6.31
N LYS A 202 -1.17 -4.27 -6.86
CA LYS A 202 -0.67 -4.11 -8.22
C LYS A 202 -1.77 -4.53 -9.21
N THR A 203 -2.22 -3.60 -10.04
CA THR A 203 -3.35 -3.81 -10.97
C THR A 203 -2.92 -3.90 -12.43
N ASN A 204 -1.69 -3.51 -12.73
CA ASN A 204 -1.10 -3.54 -14.06
C ASN A 204 0.35 -4.07 -14.04
N SER A 205 0.72 -4.86 -15.03
CA SER A 205 2.06 -5.45 -15.10
C SER A 205 3.15 -4.48 -15.60
N THR A 206 2.79 -3.36 -16.25
CA THR A 206 3.76 -2.49 -16.94
C THR A 206 3.56 -0.98 -16.74
N ARG A 207 2.37 -0.55 -16.33
CA ARG A 207 2.06 0.87 -16.16
C ARG A 207 2.53 1.41 -14.80
N ASN A 208 2.89 2.69 -14.75
CA ASN A 208 3.40 3.33 -13.53
C ASN A 208 2.30 3.52 -12.48
N ASP A 209 1.06 3.79 -12.90
CA ASP A 209 -0.15 3.94 -12.08
C ASP A 209 -0.74 2.59 -11.61
N THR A 210 0.11 1.58 -11.38
CA THR A 210 -0.33 0.20 -11.16
C THR A 210 -0.86 -0.07 -9.76
N PHE A 211 -0.32 0.58 -8.73
CA PHE A 211 -0.77 0.35 -7.37
C PHE A 211 -2.06 1.11 -7.13
N GLN A 212 -3.13 0.37 -6.86
CA GLN A 212 -4.46 0.94 -6.71
C GLN A 212 -5.12 0.36 -5.47
N THR A 213 -5.79 1.23 -4.73
CA THR A 213 -6.69 0.85 -3.64
C THR A 213 -8.11 0.84 -4.17
N ARG A 214 -8.56 -0.31 -4.69
CA ARG A 214 -9.76 -0.44 -5.54
C ARG A 214 -10.98 0.34 -5.03
N THR A 215 -11.59 -0.11 -3.93
CA THR A 215 -12.86 0.48 -3.44
C THR A 215 -12.63 1.72 -2.56
N LEU A 216 -11.49 1.79 -1.87
CA LEU A 216 -11.24 2.79 -0.82
C LEU A 216 -10.39 3.99 -1.29
N GLY A 217 -9.83 3.96 -2.49
CA GLY A 217 -8.99 5.04 -3.03
C GLY A 217 -7.66 5.23 -2.31
N ALA A 218 -6.80 6.12 -2.85
CA ALA A 218 -5.59 6.56 -2.19
C ALA A 218 -5.91 7.31 -0.87
N LEU A 219 -4.97 7.27 0.07
CA LEU A 219 -5.00 8.05 1.30
C LEU A 219 -4.73 9.54 1.04
N GLY A 220 -4.00 9.83 -0.03
CA GLY A 220 -3.50 11.16 -0.33
C GLY A 220 -2.52 11.12 -1.49
N TRP A 221 -1.87 12.25 -1.76
CA TRP A 221 -0.88 12.41 -2.83
C TRP A 221 0.12 13.51 -2.52
N LEU A 222 1.20 13.58 -3.31
CA LEU A 222 2.18 14.66 -3.24
C LEU A 222 2.23 15.43 -4.55
N ASP A 223 2.07 16.75 -4.50
CA ASP A 223 2.27 17.66 -5.64
C ASP A 223 3.49 18.54 -5.37
N GLY A 224 4.62 18.19 -5.97
CA GLY A 224 5.89 18.84 -5.64
C GLY A 224 6.29 18.56 -4.19
N SER A 225 6.42 19.60 -3.35
CA SER A 225 6.73 19.46 -1.92
C SER A 225 5.51 19.32 -1.02
N ASP A 226 4.32 19.58 -1.53
CA ASP A 226 3.09 19.59 -0.74
C ASP A 226 2.56 18.17 -0.55
N ILE A 227 2.14 17.83 0.67
CA ILE A 227 1.66 16.51 1.05
C ILE A 227 0.21 16.61 1.53
N PHE A 228 -0.69 16.09 0.71
CA PHE A 228 -2.12 16.02 0.97
C PHE A 228 -2.46 14.64 1.52
N VAL A 229 -3.13 14.60 2.69
CA VAL A 229 -3.57 13.37 3.35
C VAL A 229 -5.04 13.54 3.68
N GLU A 230 -5.91 13.10 2.77
CA GLU A 230 -7.35 13.34 2.79
C GLU A 230 -8.14 12.15 3.34
N ARG A 231 -7.50 10.98 3.46
CA ARG A 231 -8.06 9.78 4.11
C ARG A 231 -7.02 9.16 5.03
N ALA A 232 -7.50 8.38 5.99
CA ALA A 232 -6.67 7.62 6.91
C ALA A 232 -7.14 6.15 6.98
N PRO A 233 -6.24 5.19 7.23
CA PRO A 233 -6.63 3.82 7.51
C PRO A 233 -7.34 3.74 8.87
N ALA A 234 -8.32 2.85 8.99
CA ALA A 234 -9.11 2.66 10.20
C ALA A 234 -8.28 2.32 11.46
N ARG A 235 -7.05 1.80 11.29
CA ARG A 235 -6.10 1.57 12.39
C ARG A 235 -5.79 2.86 13.16
N LEU A 236 -5.88 4.04 12.52
CA LEU A 236 -5.61 5.33 13.17
C LEU A 236 -6.50 5.58 14.41
N ASN A 237 -7.72 5.04 14.44
CA ASN A 237 -8.63 5.15 15.60
C ASN A 237 -8.04 4.56 16.89
N ARG A 238 -7.06 3.66 16.76
CA ARG A 238 -6.39 2.99 17.87
C ARG A 238 -5.03 3.61 18.20
N CYS A 239 -4.61 4.67 17.52
CA CYS A 239 -3.27 5.28 17.67
C CYS A 239 -2.90 5.60 19.13
N ALA A 240 -3.87 6.01 19.96
CA ALA A 240 -3.65 6.35 21.36
C ALA A 240 -3.69 5.15 22.33
N THR A 241 -3.99 3.93 21.84
CA THR A 241 -4.10 2.72 22.65
C THR A 241 -3.08 1.66 22.23
N ASP A 242 -2.97 0.61 23.05
CA ASP A 242 -2.13 -0.55 22.75
C ASP A 242 -2.76 -1.45 21.67
N ASP A 243 -4.07 -1.34 21.42
CA ASP A 243 -4.77 -2.08 20.36
C ASP A 243 -4.34 -1.69 18.93
N TRP A 244 -3.53 -0.63 18.81
CA TRP A 244 -2.82 -0.29 17.57
C TRP A 244 -1.83 -1.37 17.16
N PHE A 245 -1.17 -1.97 18.15
CA PHE A 245 -0.19 -3.02 17.95
C PHE A 245 -0.88 -4.34 17.64
N THR A 246 -0.30 -5.09 16.72
CA THR A 246 -0.69 -6.48 16.47
C THR A 246 -0.02 -7.40 17.48
N PRO A 247 -0.52 -8.63 17.68
CA PRO A 247 0.15 -9.60 18.54
C PRO A 247 1.42 -10.21 17.91
N PHE A 248 1.78 -9.81 16.69
CA PHE A 248 2.82 -10.46 15.87
C PHE A 248 4.22 -9.91 16.15
N GLN A 249 4.73 -10.12 17.36
CA GLN A 249 6.06 -9.71 17.79
C GLN A 249 7.13 -10.70 17.31
N LEU A 250 7.75 -10.42 16.17
CA LEU A 250 8.64 -11.39 15.50
C LEU A 250 9.96 -11.68 16.21
N ASP A 251 10.42 -10.79 17.10
CA ASP A 251 11.59 -11.04 17.95
C ASP A 251 11.37 -12.19 18.96
N THR A 252 10.13 -12.60 19.18
CA THR A 252 9.76 -13.72 20.06
C THR A 252 9.65 -15.08 19.34
N VAL A 253 9.78 -15.12 18.01
CA VAL A 253 9.57 -16.32 17.20
C VAL A 253 10.82 -16.66 16.39
N ASP A 254 11.21 -17.94 16.38
CA ASP A 254 12.28 -18.43 15.52
C ASP A 254 11.81 -18.41 14.05
N PRO A 255 12.49 -17.71 13.12
CA PRO A 255 12.12 -17.68 11.71
C PRO A 255 12.04 -19.08 11.07
N ALA A 256 12.80 -20.06 11.56
CA ALA A 256 12.76 -21.44 11.07
C ALA A 256 11.50 -22.22 11.49
N SER A 257 10.80 -21.73 12.52
CA SER A 257 9.56 -22.32 13.04
C SER A 257 8.29 -21.78 12.38
N LEU A 258 8.41 -20.74 11.55
CA LEU A 258 7.25 -20.10 10.92
C LEU A 258 6.48 -21.12 10.04
N PRO A 259 5.16 -21.21 10.20
CA PRO A 259 4.37 -22.24 9.56
C PRO A 259 4.31 -22.04 8.05
N ARG A 260 4.32 -23.16 7.32
CA ARG A 260 4.10 -23.12 5.87
C ARG A 260 2.63 -22.87 5.57
N THR A 261 2.36 -21.87 4.74
CA THR A 261 1.03 -21.58 4.19
C THR A 261 1.09 -21.45 2.67
N GLU A 262 0.01 -21.87 2.01
CA GLU A 262 -0.10 -21.93 0.54
C GLU A 262 -1.40 -21.29 0.06
N ILE A 263 -1.49 -20.99 -1.24
CA ILE A 263 -2.71 -20.49 -1.89
C ILE A 263 -3.14 -21.49 -2.96
N ILE A 264 -4.43 -21.81 -3.00
CA ILE A 264 -5.04 -22.54 -4.11
C ILE A 264 -5.98 -21.63 -4.90
N TYR A 265 -6.00 -21.81 -6.21
CA TYR A 265 -6.81 -21.00 -7.11
C TYR A 265 -8.10 -21.73 -7.48
N GLY A 266 -9.23 -21.03 -7.36
CA GLY A 266 -10.52 -21.50 -7.87
C GLY A 266 -10.63 -21.24 -9.37
N TYR A 267 -11.15 -22.21 -10.11
CA TYR A 267 -11.51 -22.10 -11.52
C TYR A 267 -12.52 -23.19 -11.88
N GLN A 268 -13.12 -23.10 -13.06
CA GLN A 268 -14.09 -24.10 -13.52
C GLN A 268 -13.44 -25.49 -13.50
N GLN A 269 -14.08 -26.45 -12.83
CA GLN A 269 -13.58 -27.83 -12.69
C GLN A 269 -12.22 -27.92 -11.96
N ALA A 270 -11.87 -26.94 -11.11
CA ALA A 270 -10.66 -27.06 -10.28
C ALA A 270 -10.72 -28.33 -9.42
N GLY A 271 -9.64 -29.09 -9.41
CA GLY A 271 -9.54 -30.35 -8.66
C GLY A 271 -9.12 -30.15 -7.21
N GLY A 272 -9.23 -31.21 -6.40
CA GLY A 272 -8.86 -31.21 -4.98
C GLY A 272 -7.40 -31.57 -4.70
N GLU A 273 -6.65 -32.00 -5.73
CA GLU A 273 -5.33 -32.62 -5.62
C GLU A 273 -4.31 -31.69 -4.99
N ALA A 274 -4.34 -30.39 -5.34
CA ALA A 274 -3.43 -29.40 -4.75
C ALA A 274 -3.63 -29.25 -3.24
N ILE A 275 -4.89 -29.24 -2.77
CA ILE A 275 -5.20 -29.15 -1.34
C ILE A 275 -4.69 -30.41 -0.62
N THR A 276 -4.99 -31.59 -1.16
CA THR A 276 -4.52 -32.85 -0.61
C THR A 276 -2.99 -32.94 -0.59
N ALA A 277 -2.33 -32.53 -1.67
CA ALA A 277 -0.87 -32.52 -1.77
C ALA A 277 -0.22 -31.60 -0.72
N PHE A 278 -0.75 -30.38 -0.55
CA PHE A 278 -0.26 -29.46 0.48
C PHE A 278 -0.46 -29.99 1.90
N ALA A 279 -1.66 -30.52 2.20
CA ALA A 279 -1.94 -31.13 3.49
C ALA A 279 -0.97 -32.29 3.78
N ASN A 280 -0.74 -33.18 2.81
CA ASN A 280 0.20 -34.30 2.93
C ASN A 280 1.66 -33.84 3.07
N ALA A 281 2.01 -32.68 2.51
CA ALA A 281 3.32 -32.05 2.65
C ALA A 281 3.51 -31.32 4.00
N GLY A 282 2.52 -31.36 4.89
CA GLY A 282 2.58 -30.76 6.23
C GLY A 282 2.29 -29.26 6.29
N VAL A 283 1.71 -28.68 5.22
CA VAL A 283 1.25 -27.28 5.22
C VAL A 283 0.20 -27.09 6.31
N LYS A 284 0.31 -26.01 7.08
CA LYS A 284 -0.56 -25.74 8.24
C LYS A 284 -1.74 -24.84 7.90
N GLY A 285 -1.61 -24.01 6.86
CA GLY A 285 -2.66 -23.10 6.40
C GLY A 285 -2.79 -23.07 4.89
N ILE A 286 -4.01 -23.04 4.36
CA ILE A 286 -4.27 -22.91 2.92
C ILE A 286 -5.29 -21.80 2.68
N VAL A 287 -4.95 -20.84 1.84
CA VAL A 287 -5.88 -19.81 1.36
C VAL A 287 -6.58 -20.29 0.11
N THR A 288 -7.90 -20.14 0.04
CA THR A 288 -8.66 -20.45 -1.17
C THR A 288 -9.04 -19.17 -1.91
N ALA A 289 -8.43 -18.91 -3.07
CA ALA A 289 -8.84 -17.83 -3.98
C ALA A 289 -10.06 -18.28 -4.80
N GLY A 290 -11.23 -18.29 -4.18
CA GLY A 290 -12.46 -18.82 -4.75
C GLY A 290 -13.03 -17.98 -5.90
N THR A 291 -14.01 -18.51 -6.62
CA THR A 291 -14.75 -17.82 -7.67
C THR A 291 -15.87 -16.95 -7.08
N GLY A 292 -16.22 -15.83 -7.71
CA GLY A 292 -17.34 -14.98 -7.29
C GLY A 292 -17.19 -14.50 -5.84
N ALA A 293 -18.11 -14.89 -4.97
CA ALA A 293 -18.08 -14.58 -3.53
C ALA A 293 -17.31 -15.63 -2.68
N GLY A 294 -16.28 -16.27 -3.24
CA GLY A 294 -15.44 -17.25 -2.54
C GLY A 294 -15.84 -18.72 -2.74
N GLY A 295 -16.62 -19.02 -3.79
CA GLY A 295 -17.00 -20.38 -4.14
C GLY A 295 -15.81 -21.24 -4.59
N ILE A 296 -15.85 -22.53 -4.27
CA ILE A 296 -14.88 -23.53 -4.74
C ILE A 296 -15.63 -24.70 -5.37
N SER A 297 -14.95 -25.49 -6.22
CA SER A 297 -15.57 -26.67 -6.83
C SER A 297 -15.96 -27.72 -5.77
N SER A 298 -16.83 -28.67 -6.13
CA SER A 298 -17.17 -29.80 -5.26
C SER A 298 -15.94 -30.63 -4.87
N ALA A 299 -14.99 -30.83 -5.81
CA ALA A 299 -13.75 -31.54 -5.56
C ALA A 299 -12.83 -30.79 -4.57
N GLN A 300 -12.65 -29.47 -4.76
CA GLN A 300 -11.94 -28.64 -3.80
C GLN A 300 -12.63 -28.60 -2.44
N GLY A 301 -13.96 -28.54 -2.42
CA GLY A 301 -14.77 -28.59 -1.21
C GLY A 301 -14.55 -29.87 -0.41
N ALA A 302 -14.60 -31.03 -1.07
CA ALA A 302 -14.33 -32.32 -0.43
C ALA A 302 -12.90 -32.40 0.12
N ALA A 303 -11.90 -31.97 -0.65
CA ALA A 303 -10.50 -31.97 -0.21
C ALA A 303 -10.24 -31.00 0.94
N ARG A 304 -10.85 -29.80 0.91
CA ARG A 304 -10.79 -28.82 2.00
C ARG A 304 -11.37 -29.38 3.28
N THR A 305 -12.56 -29.98 3.23
CA THR A 305 -13.18 -30.59 4.42
C THR A 305 -12.31 -31.69 5.00
N ALA A 306 -11.75 -32.58 4.17
CA ALA A 306 -10.84 -33.62 4.64
C ALA A 306 -9.58 -33.06 5.31
N ALA A 307 -8.93 -32.07 4.69
CA ALA A 307 -7.74 -31.43 5.25
C ALA A 307 -8.05 -30.62 6.52
N ALA A 308 -9.21 -29.94 6.57
CA ALA A 308 -9.66 -29.20 7.75
C ALA A 308 -9.89 -30.13 8.95
N ASN A 309 -10.49 -31.31 8.71
CA ASN A 309 -10.65 -32.34 9.73
C ASN A 309 -9.30 -32.94 10.20
N ALA A 310 -8.26 -32.85 9.37
CA ALA A 310 -6.89 -33.21 9.71
C ALA A 310 -6.09 -32.06 10.37
N GLY A 311 -6.75 -30.93 10.69
CA GLY A 311 -6.15 -29.81 11.42
C GLY A 311 -5.53 -28.70 10.56
N VAL A 312 -5.68 -28.75 9.23
CA VAL A 312 -5.24 -27.64 8.35
C VAL A 312 -6.21 -26.48 8.45
N TRP A 313 -5.70 -25.27 8.69
CA TRP A 313 -6.54 -24.07 8.69
C TRP A 313 -6.73 -23.53 7.29
N PHE A 314 -7.89 -22.95 7.02
CA PHE A 314 -8.21 -22.34 5.75
C PHE A 314 -8.61 -20.88 5.93
N ALA A 315 -8.13 -20.02 5.03
CA ALA A 315 -8.68 -18.67 4.87
C ALA A 315 -9.37 -18.58 3.50
N SER A 316 -10.69 -18.32 3.50
CA SER A 316 -11.47 -18.22 2.27
C SER A 316 -11.47 -16.79 1.76
N THR A 317 -10.93 -16.59 0.56
CA THR A 317 -10.88 -15.32 -0.17
C THR A 317 -11.54 -15.47 -1.53
N THR A 318 -11.47 -14.44 -2.36
CA THR A 318 -11.93 -14.47 -3.75
C THR A 318 -10.85 -14.03 -4.72
N ARG A 319 -10.81 -14.68 -5.89
CA ARG A 319 -9.98 -14.25 -7.03
C ARG A 319 -10.57 -13.08 -7.80
N THR A 320 -11.80 -12.68 -7.49
CA THR A 320 -12.51 -11.55 -8.15
C THR A 320 -11.76 -10.23 -7.96
N GLY A 321 -11.02 -10.09 -6.87
CA GLY A 321 -10.22 -8.91 -6.56
C GLY A 321 -10.98 -7.80 -5.80
N SER A 322 -12.28 -7.94 -5.59
CA SER A 322 -13.04 -7.04 -4.73
C SER A 322 -14.23 -7.77 -4.12
N GLY A 323 -14.85 -7.14 -3.12
CA GLY A 323 -15.92 -7.73 -2.32
C GLY A 323 -15.38 -8.60 -1.18
N ALA A 324 -16.26 -8.90 -0.22
CA ALA A 324 -15.92 -9.65 0.97
C ALA A 324 -16.45 -11.08 0.92
N VAL A 325 -15.63 -12.04 1.35
CA VAL A 325 -16.06 -13.40 1.69
C VAL A 325 -16.39 -13.41 3.19
N THR A 326 -17.63 -13.74 3.54
CA THR A 326 -18.10 -13.76 4.93
C THR A 326 -18.47 -15.17 5.37
N GLY A 327 -18.62 -15.36 6.68
CA GLY A 327 -18.96 -16.65 7.29
C GLY A 327 -17.72 -17.46 7.70
N GLY A 328 -17.78 -18.78 7.48
CA GLY A 328 -16.77 -19.72 7.97
C GLY A 328 -17.20 -20.48 9.21
N SER A 329 -16.57 -21.62 9.45
CA SER A 329 -16.85 -22.51 10.57
C SER A 329 -15.68 -23.47 10.77
N GLY A 330 -15.48 -23.92 12.02
CA GLY A 330 -14.34 -24.77 12.39
C GLY A 330 -13.03 -24.19 11.88
N ASN A 331 -12.23 -25.03 11.21
CA ASN A 331 -10.93 -24.64 10.65
C ASN A 331 -11.00 -23.80 9.36
N VAL A 332 -12.16 -23.25 9.00
CA VAL A 332 -12.32 -22.36 7.85
C VAL A 332 -12.68 -20.95 8.32
N ILE A 333 -11.76 -20.01 8.12
CA ILE A 333 -11.88 -18.59 8.38
C ILE A 333 -12.32 -17.89 7.10
N ALA A 334 -13.31 -17.00 7.16
CA ALA A 334 -13.59 -16.09 6.06
C ALA A 334 -12.67 -14.87 6.17
N ALA A 335 -11.96 -14.55 5.09
CA ALA A 335 -10.93 -13.51 5.09
C ALA A 335 -11.47 -12.15 4.65
N ASN A 336 -12.80 -11.97 4.64
CA ASN A 336 -13.47 -10.75 4.21
C ASN A 336 -12.96 -10.30 2.83
N ASP A 337 -12.51 -9.06 2.73
CA ASP A 337 -12.04 -8.39 1.51
C ASP A 337 -10.53 -8.50 1.29
N LEU A 338 -9.79 -9.25 2.13
CA LEU A 338 -8.36 -9.48 1.90
C LEU A 338 -8.13 -10.26 0.60
N LEU A 339 -7.15 -9.78 -0.17
CA LEU A 339 -6.64 -10.51 -1.33
C LEU A 339 -5.93 -11.81 -0.91
N PRO A 340 -5.92 -12.85 -1.76
CA PRO A 340 -5.36 -14.16 -1.41
C PRO A 340 -3.94 -14.12 -0.82
N GLN A 341 -3.05 -13.34 -1.44
CA GLN A 341 -1.66 -13.16 -1.02
C GLN A 341 -1.53 -12.48 0.35
N LYS A 342 -2.41 -11.51 0.67
CA LYS A 342 -2.43 -10.85 1.97
C LYS A 342 -3.05 -11.72 3.05
N ALA A 343 -4.17 -12.37 2.75
CA ALA A 343 -4.79 -13.35 3.64
C ALA A 343 -3.83 -14.50 3.99
N ARG A 344 -2.93 -14.88 3.08
CA ARG A 344 -1.90 -15.89 3.33
C ARG A 344 -0.91 -15.44 4.40
N LEU A 345 -0.48 -14.19 4.36
CA LEU A 345 0.43 -13.63 5.36
C LEU A 345 -0.23 -13.53 6.74
N LEU A 346 -1.48 -13.05 6.78
CA LEU A 346 -2.23 -13.02 8.04
C LEU A 346 -2.47 -14.43 8.58
N LEU A 347 -2.83 -15.40 7.74
CA LEU A 347 -2.99 -16.80 8.17
C LEU A 347 -1.68 -17.40 8.70
N LEU A 348 -0.55 -17.08 8.05
CA LEU A 348 0.78 -17.52 8.49
C LEU A 348 1.10 -16.98 9.87
N LEU A 349 0.92 -15.66 10.06
CA LEU A 349 1.15 -15.01 11.35
C LEU A 349 0.17 -15.54 12.40
N SER A 350 -1.11 -15.74 12.06
CA SER A 350 -2.07 -16.33 12.98
C SER A 350 -1.62 -17.70 13.49
N LEU A 351 -1.22 -18.60 12.58
CA LEU A 351 -0.73 -19.94 12.93
C LEU A 351 0.59 -19.92 13.73
N ALA A 352 1.40 -18.86 13.61
CA ALA A 352 2.65 -18.73 14.34
C ALA A 352 2.43 -18.27 15.79
N PHE A 353 1.35 -17.52 16.05
CA PHE A 353 1.12 -16.84 17.34
C PHE A 353 -0.05 -17.40 18.14
N THR A 354 -0.92 -18.22 17.55
CA THR A 354 -1.99 -18.90 18.29
C THR A 354 -2.27 -20.31 17.76
N SER A 355 -2.71 -21.18 18.66
CA SER A 355 -3.30 -22.49 18.33
C SER A 355 -4.83 -22.46 18.34
N ASP A 356 -5.45 -21.33 18.66
CA ASP A 356 -6.90 -21.14 18.67
C ASP A 356 -7.37 -20.50 17.35
N VAL A 357 -8.17 -21.25 16.59
CA VAL A 357 -8.72 -20.77 15.31
C VAL A 357 -9.72 -19.62 15.50
N GLU A 358 -10.40 -19.54 16.64
CA GLU A 358 -11.34 -18.45 16.90
C GLU A 358 -10.62 -17.14 17.24
N GLU A 359 -9.49 -17.20 17.95
CA GLU A 359 -8.61 -16.04 18.12
C GLU A 359 -8.08 -15.56 16.76
N ALA A 360 -7.59 -16.49 15.93
CA ALA A 360 -7.17 -16.17 14.56
C ALA A 360 -8.31 -15.55 13.74
N ARG A 361 -9.54 -16.09 13.84
CA ARG A 361 -10.75 -15.52 13.20
C ARG A 361 -11.00 -14.09 13.68
N GLY A 362 -10.81 -13.81 14.97
CA GLY A 362 -10.85 -12.47 15.54
C GLY A 362 -9.81 -11.52 14.94
N TRP A 363 -8.58 -11.98 14.69
CA TRP A 363 -7.55 -11.19 14.01
C TRP A 363 -7.90 -10.88 12.56
N PHE A 364 -8.51 -11.83 11.83
CA PHE A 364 -9.08 -11.56 10.50
C PHE A 364 -10.20 -10.51 10.54
N GLY A 365 -11.02 -10.50 11.58
CA GLY A 365 -12.08 -9.50 11.78
C GLY A 365 -11.59 -8.11 12.22
N SER A 366 -10.36 -7.97 12.72
CA SER A 366 -9.87 -6.73 13.35
C SER A 366 -8.66 -6.11 12.63
N PHE A 367 -7.56 -6.84 12.48
CA PHE A 367 -6.39 -6.42 11.71
C PHE A 367 -6.56 -6.78 10.24
N GLY A 368 -7.25 -7.88 9.98
CA GLY A 368 -7.62 -8.32 8.65
C GLY A 368 -8.67 -7.44 8.01
N THR A 369 -9.60 -6.83 8.75
CA THR A 369 -10.63 -5.90 8.21
C THR A 369 -10.90 -4.76 9.21
N PRO A 370 -9.94 -3.86 9.44
CA PRO A 370 -10.14 -2.73 10.33
C PRO A 370 -11.21 -1.80 9.74
N SER A 371 -12.13 -1.36 10.58
CA SER A 371 -13.21 -0.44 10.20
C SER A 371 -13.24 0.77 11.13
N PHE A 372 -13.81 1.86 10.62
CA PHE A 372 -14.20 2.99 11.47
C PHE A 372 -15.53 2.64 12.16
N ASP A 373 -15.54 2.70 13.49
CA ASP A 373 -16.75 2.60 14.30
C ASP A 373 -16.84 3.83 15.21
N SER A 374 -17.75 4.75 14.86
CA SER A 374 -18.04 5.95 15.63
C SER A 374 -19.32 5.82 16.46
N SER A 375 -19.91 4.62 16.56
CA SER A 375 -21.18 4.42 17.26
C SER A 375 -21.12 4.83 18.73
N ALA A 376 -19.97 4.61 19.38
CA ALA A 376 -19.72 5.05 20.76
C ALA A 376 -19.79 6.58 20.94
N LEU A 377 -19.51 7.37 19.90
CA LEU A 377 -19.58 8.85 19.96
C LEU A 377 -21.01 9.38 19.96
N ALA A 378 -21.99 8.57 19.50
CA ALA A 378 -23.38 8.99 19.40
C ALA A 378 -23.99 9.33 20.78
N GLY A 379 -23.46 8.75 21.86
CA GLY A 379 -23.88 9.05 23.24
C GLY A 379 -23.14 10.21 23.91
N THR A 380 -22.00 10.63 23.37
CA THR A 380 -21.11 11.65 23.98
C THR A 380 -21.14 13.00 23.28
N VAL A 381 -21.48 13.02 21.99
CA VAL A 381 -21.59 14.26 21.21
C VAL A 381 -23.05 14.69 21.23
N ASN A 382 -23.38 15.70 22.03
CA ASN A 382 -24.70 16.31 22.03
C ASN A 382 -24.72 17.42 20.96
N PRO A 383 -25.38 17.24 19.80
CA PRO A 383 -25.35 18.22 18.72
C PRO A 383 -26.34 19.36 19.04
N VAL A 384 -26.13 20.07 20.14
CA VAL A 384 -26.84 21.33 20.35
C VAL A 384 -26.05 22.39 19.60
N ARG A 385 -26.50 22.69 18.37
CA ARG A 385 -26.19 23.97 17.73
C ARG A 385 -26.71 25.02 18.71
N GLY A 386 -25.84 25.82 19.31
CA GLY A 386 -26.26 26.80 20.31
C GLY A 386 -27.41 27.65 19.79
N SER A 387 -28.62 27.44 20.33
CA SER A 387 -29.71 28.39 20.22
C SER A 387 -29.48 29.45 21.29
N SER A 388 -28.61 30.40 21.00
CA SER A 388 -28.52 31.64 21.75
C SER A 388 -28.19 32.79 20.80
N GLY A 389 -29.04 32.97 19.78
CA GLY A 389 -29.35 34.33 19.33
C GLY A 389 -30.37 34.90 20.33
N PRO A 390 -30.29 36.19 20.71
CA PRO A 390 -31.30 36.79 21.56
C PRO A 390 -32.67 36.57 20.91
N GLU A 391 -33.60 36.04 21.69
CA GLU A 391 -35.02 36.08 21.38
C GLU A 391 -35.36 37.55 21.03
N PRO A 392 -36.03 37.85 19.90
CA PRO A 392 -36.35 39.22 19.57
C PRO A 392 -37.35 39.75 20.60
N THR A 393 -36.82 40.40 21.66
CA THR A 393 -37.62 41.20 22.57
C THR A 393 -37.95 42.51 21.88
N GLY A 394 -39.09 42.52 21.20
CA GLY A 394 -39.68 43.73 20.65
C GLY A 394 -41.01 43.38 20.00
N GLU A 395 -42.12 43.79 20.62
CA GLU A 395 -43.40 43.88 19.91
C GLU A 395 -43.21 44.69 18.62
N PRO A 396 -43.81 44.30 17.49
CA PRO A 396 -43.78 45.13 16.30
C PRO A 396 -44.56 46.41 16.58
N THR A 397 -43.85 47.54 16.69
CA THR A 397 -44.46 48.86 16.76
C THR A 397 -45.22 49.14 15.47
N THR A 398 -46.52 49.43 15.58
CA THR A 398 -47.43 49.70 14.45
C THR A 398 -47.35 51.16 13.96
N GLU A 399 -46.20 51.81 14.05
CA GLU A 399 -46.07 53.18 13.53
C GLU A 399 -45.61 53.17 12.07
N PRO A 400 -46.38 53.75 11.13
CA PRO A 400 -45.99 53.83 9.74
C PRO A 400 -44.92 54.92 9.59
N THR A 401 -43.69 54.53 9.29
CA THR A 401 -42.66 55.50 8.86
C THR A 401 -42.97 55.93 7.43
N THR A 402 -43.52 57.13 7.29
CA THR A 402 -43.73 57.83 6.02
C THR A 402 -42.43 58.51 5.60
N GLU A 403 -41.58 57.84 4.82
CA GLU A 403 -40.59 58.51 3.98
C GLU A 403 -40.52 57.84 2.61
N PRO A 404 -40.60 58.60 1.50
CA PRO A 404 -40.52 58.05 0.15
C PRO A 404 -39.05 57.87 -0.23
N THR A 405 -38.64 56.65 -0.54
CA THR A 405 -37.35 56.41 -1.22
C THR A 405 -37.64 55.98 -2.65
N GLU A 406 -37.20 56.82 -3.57
CA GLU A 406 -37.29 56.69 -5.02
C GLU A 406 -36.62 55.39 -5.51
N GLU A 407 -37.31 54.64 -6.37
CA GLU A 407 -36.73 53.53 -7.13
C GLU A 407 -35.80 54.05 -8.24
N PRO A 408 -34.57 53.52 -8.40
CA PRO A 408 -33.87 53.59 -9.66
C PRO A 408 -34.13 52.32 -10.46
N THR A 409 -34.92 52.46 -11.52
CA THR A 409 -34.96 51.57 -12.68
C THR A 409 -33.58 51.49 -13.33
N THR A 410 -33.08 50.27 -13.53
CA THR A 410 -32.02 50.00 -14.51
C THR A 410 -32.46 48.86 -15.42
N GLU A 411 -32.63 49.19 -16.70
CA GLU A 411 -32.80 48.26 -17.82
C GLU A 411 -31.58 47.34 -18.00
N PRO A 412 -31.75 46.16 -18.60
CA PRO A 412 -30.70 45.54 -19.39
C PRO A 412 -31.06 45.53 -20.88
N THR A 413 -30.20 46.14 -21.69
CA THR A 413 -30.19 46.05 -23.16
C THR A 413 -29.82 44.63 -23.63
N PRO A 414 -30.41 44.10 -24.73
CA PRO A 414 -30.17 42.73 -25.21
C PRO A 414 -29.10 42.63 -26.31
N GLY A 415 -28.39 41.49 -26.35
CA GLY A 415 -27.61 41.00 -27.50
C GLY A 415 -27.35 39.50 -27.33
N ALA A 416 -28.06 38.61 -28.05
CA ALA A 416 -27.64 37.94 -29.30
C ALA A 416 -26.32 37.14 -29.14
N SER A 417 -26.19 35.84 -29.42
CA SER A 417 -26.87 34.90 -30.33
C SER A 417 -26.38 33.46 -29.98
N GLY A 418 -27.24 32.43 -29.96
CA GLY A 418 -27.37 31.42 -31.03
C GLY A 418 -26.20 30.40 -31.03
N THR A 419 -26.32 29.15 -30.57
CA THR A 419 -27.10 28.06 -31.18
C THR A 419 -27.09 26.79 -30.28
N PRO A 420 -28.06 25.87 -30.42
CA PRO A 420 -28.27 24.75 -29.51
C PRO A 420 -27.76 23.40 -30.04
N THR A 421 -27.42 22.48 -29.13
CA THR A 421 -27.24 21.04 -29.40
C THR A 421 -28.45 20.27 -28.87
N PRO A 422 -29.14 19.43 -29.68
CA PRO A 422 -30.14 18.49 -29.17
C PRO A 422 -29.41 17.22 -28.68
N GLY A 423 -29.82 16.45 -27.68
CA GLY A 423 -31.13 16.23 -27.08
C GLY A 423 -31.08 14.79 -26.59
N ALA A 424 -31.07 14.57 -25.27
CA ALA A 424 -31.19 13.25 -24.67
C ALA A 424 -32.60 13.14 -24.07
N GLY A 425 -33.37 12.15 -24.50
CA GLY A 425 -34.71 11.88 -23.98
C GLY A 425 -35.24 10.50 -24.37
N GLY A 426 -35.78 9.79 -23.37
CA GLY A 426 -36.57 8.56 -23.48
C GLY A 426 -35.75 7.29 -23.22
N ALA A 427 -35.68 6.71 -22.01
CA ALA A 427 -36.74 6.12 -21.16
C ALA A 427 -37.53 4.99 -21.85
N GLY A 428 -37.45 3.76 -21.30
CA GLY A 428 -38.44 2.71 -21.58
C GLY A 428 -37.98 1.26 -21.42
N GLY A 429 -37.90 0.77 -20.18
CA GLY A 429 -38.47 -0.49 -19.65
C GLY A 429 -38.25 -1.88 -20.30
N PRO A 430 -38.49 -2.97 -19.54
CA PRO A 430 -37.83 -4.27 -19.72
C PRO A 430 -38.74 -5.38 -20.27
N SER A 431 -38.14 -6.45 -20.82
CA SER A 431 -38.77 -7.77 -20.88
C SER A 431 -37.72 -8.89 -20.99
N ASP A 432 -37.89 -9.87 -20.13
CA ASP A 432 -37.11 -11.11 -19.96
C ASP A 432 -37.80 -12.27 -20.73
N PRO A 433 -37.44 -13.55 -20.55
CA PRO A 433 -36.53 -14.35 -21.37
C PRO A 433 -37.24 -15.46 -22.20
N SER A 434 -36.55 -16.06 -23.19
CA SER A 434 -36.89 -17.43 -23.63
C SER A 434 -35.72 -18.20 -24.26
N SER A 435 -35.48 -19.37 -23.67
CA SER A 435 -35.13 -20.68 -24.23
C SER A 435 -34.52 -20.80 -25.64
N GLY A 436 -33.46 -21.59 -25.76
CA GLY A 436 -33.07 -22.20 -27.03
C GLY A 436 -31.80 -23.03 -26.95
N ALA A 437 -31.91 -24.28 -26.53
CA ALA A 437 -30.85 -25.28 -26.65
C ALA A 437 -30.49 -25.53 -28.12
N SER A 438 -29.20 -25.67 -28.43
CA SER A 438 -28.79 -26.51 -29.56
C SER A 438 -27.45 -27.18 -29.24
N ALA A 439 -27.51 -28.51 -29.32
CA ALA A 439 -26.38 -29.41 -29.21
C ALA A 439 -25.55 -29.34 -30.50
N GLY A 440 -24.23 -29.19 -30.35
CA GLY A 440 -23.25 -29.34 -31.42
C GLY A 440 -22.23 -30.39 -31.01
N LEU A 441 -22.27 -31.54 -31.69
CA LEU A 441 -21.33 -32.66 -31.53
C LEU A 441 -19.88 -32.22 -31.79
N LEU A 442 -18.96 -32.69 -30.94
CA LEU A 442 -17.52 -32.77 -31.24
C LEU A 442 -17.15 -34.25 -31.41
N PRO A 443 -16.43 -34.64 -32.48
CA PRO A 443 -15.92 -35.99 -32.63
C PRO A 443 -14.63 -36.20 -31.82
N ALA A 444 -14.52 -37.42 -31.30
CA ALA A 444 -13.35 -37.95 -30.61
C ALA A 444 -12.10 -38.00 -31.52
N LEU A 445 -10.95 -37.67 -30.95
CA LEU A 445 -9.63 -38.04 -31.48
C LEU A 445 -8.81 -38.68 -30.35
N GLY A 446 -8.35 -39.90 -30.64
CA GLY A 446 -7.61 -40.75 -29.72
C GLY A 446 -6.12 -40.45 -29.65
N SER A 447 -5.53 -40.96 -28.57
CA SER A 447 -4.19 -41.57 -28.45
C SER A 447 -3.05 -41.01 -29.31
N ASN A 448 -2.08 -40.36 -28.65
CA ASN A 448 -0.65 -40.54 -28.95
C ASN A 448 0.20 -40.20 -27.70
N ALA A 449 0.46 -41.22 -26.89
CA ALA A 449 1.52 -41.21 -25.89
C ALA A 449 2.79 -41.76 -26.54
N GLY A 450 3.80 -40.91 -26.73
CA GLY A 450 5.11 -41.35 -27.23
C GLY A 450 5.86 -40.32 -28.07
N ALA A 451 6.27 -39.20 -27.48
CA ALA A 451 7.24 -38.28 -28.12
C ALA A 451 8.03 -37.35 -27.18
N PHE A 452 7.88 -37.41 -25.86
CA PHE A 452 8.52 -36.43 -24.95
C PHE A 452 9.77 -36.91 -24.21
N ALA A 453 10.22 -38.16 -24.40
CA ALA A 453 11.39 -38.70 -23.69
C ALA A 453 12.75 -38.50 -24.39
N ALA A 454 12.77 -38.13 -25.68
CA ALA A 454 14.01 -38.11 -26.47
C ALA A 454 14.77 -36.75 -26.46
N ILE A 455 14.10 -35.65 -26.11
CA ILE A 455 14.73 -34.31 -26.15
C ILE A 455 15.47 -33.96 -24.85
N ALA A 456 15.07 -34.55 -23.71
CA ALA A 456 15.72 -34.30 -22.42
C ALA A 456 17.12 -34.93 -22.31
N PHE A 457 17.42 -35.99 -23.06
CA PHE A 457 18.70 -36.71 -22.95
C PHE A 457 19.84 -36.05 -23.72
N LEU A 458 19.54 -35.25 -24.75
CA LEU A 458 20.55 -34.56 -25.57
C LEU A 458 21.08 -33.28 -24.92
N VAL A 459 20.31 -32.63 -24.06
CA VAL A 459 20.73 -31.40 -23.35
C VAL A 459 21.71 -31.72 -22.19
N LEU A 460 21.59 -32.89 -21.56
CA LEU A 460 22.48 -33.31 -20.46
C LEU A 460 23.90 -33.67 -20.93
N LEU A 461 24.07 -34.20 -22.14
CA LEU A 461 25.39 -34.54 -22.68
C LEU A 461 26.17 -33.31 -23.17
N ALA A 462 25.49 -32.28 -23.66
CA ALA A 462 26.13 -31.02 -24.05
C ALA A 462 26.67 -30.23 -22.83
N GLY A 463 25.93 -30.24 -21.71
CA GLY A 463 26.35 -29.57 -20.47
C GLY A 463 27.59 -30.20 -19.82
N ALA A 464 27.72 -31.53 -19.87
CA ALA A 464 28.88 -32.23 -19.32
C ALA A 464 30.17 -31.98 -20.12
N GLY A 465 30.08 -31.85 -21.45
CA GLY A 465 31.23 -31.55 -22.31
C GLY A 465 31.86 -30.17 -22.03
N VAL A 466 31.03 -29.16 -21.77
CA VAL A 466 31.49 -27.78 -21.49
C VAL A 466 32.20 -27.68 -20.13
N LEU A 467 31.79 -28.47 -19.13
CA LEU A 467 32.40 -28.47 -17.81
C LEU A 467 33.79 -29.13 -17.80
N ILE A 468 34.01 -30.14 -18.64
CA ILE A 468 35.30 -30.86 -18.74
C ILE A 468 36.35 -30.02 -19.48
N VAL A 469 35.96 -29.24 -20.50
CA VAL A 469 36.89 -28.35 -21.22
C VAL A 469 37.34 -27.18 -20.34
N ARG A 470 36.46 -26.61 -19.51
CA ARG A 470 36.83 -25.53 -18.58
C ARG A 470 37.80 -25.96 -17.47
N ARG A 471 37.67 -27.20 -16.95
CA ARG A 471 38.62 -27.72 -15.94
C ARG A 471 40.01 -28.00 -16.51
N ARG A 472 40.12 -28.32 -17.80
CA ARG A 472 41.41 -28.61 -18.44
C ARG A 472 42.23 -27.36 -18.73
N ASN A 473 41.58 -26.23 -19.03
CA ASN A 473 42.28 -24.96 -19.28
C ASN A 473 42.76 -24.27 -17.99
N ALA A 474 42.12 -24.52 -16.83
CA ALA A 474 42.57 -23.98 -15.55
C ALA A 474 43.85 -24.67 -15.01
N ALA A 475 44.16 -25.88 -15.47
CA ALA A 475 45.35 -26.63 -15.04
C ALA A 475 46.63 -26.31 -15.85
N GLN A 476 46.54 -25.51 -16.90
CA GLN A 476 47.68 -25.14 -17.78
C GLN A 476 48.23 -23.72 -17.52
N LEU A 477 47.69 -23.00 -16.52
CA LEU A 477 48.11 -21.63 -16.19
C LEU A 477 48.97 -21.52 -14.91
N ASN A 478 49.38 -22.65 -14.33
CA ASN A 478 50.30 -22.69 -13.18
C ASN A 478 51.54 -23.56 -13.50
N HIS A 479 52.30 -23.16 -14.53
CA HIS A 479 53.71 -23.55 -14.71
C HIS A 479 54.47 -22.50 -15.51
#